data_AF-J3E5R8-F1
#
_entry.id   AF-J3E5R8-F1
#
_cell.length_a   1.000
_cell.length_b   1.000
_cell.length_c   1.000
_cell.angle_alpha   90.00
_cell.angle_beta   90.00
_cell.angle_gamma   90.00
#
_symmetry.space_group_name_H-M   'P 1'
#
loop_
_entity.id
_entity.type
_entity.pdbx_description
1 polymer ?
#
loop_
_entity_poly.entity_id
_entity_poly.type
_entity_poly.pdbx_seq_one_letter_code
_entity_poly.pdbx_strand_id
1 'polypeptide(L)' 'MTRKFICLNCEEETDAELKHDEGLDRQVFFCQQCGAKHVAVMESRAPGGPLEMQFRLVED' A
#
# COMPACT_ATOMS: atom_id res chain seq x y z
N MET A 1 5.52 -1.97 -12.27
CA MET A 1 5.27 -3.25 -11.56
C MET A 1 3.88 -3.18 -10.97
N THR A 2 3.00 -4.10 -11.35
CA THR A 2 1.71 -4.33 -10.68
C THR A 2 1.92 -5.22 -9.47
N ARG A 3 1.22 -4.94 -8.38
CA ARG A 3 1.29 -5.71 -7.14
C ARG A 3 -0.10 -5.95 -6.61
N LYS A 4 -0.39 -7.21 -6.28
CA LYS A 4 -1.66 -7.60 -5.66
C LYS A 4 -1.59 -7.37 -4.17
N PHE A 5 -2.63 -6.75 -3.62
CA PHE A 5 -2.80 -6.59 -2.18
C PHE A 5 -4.29 -6.49 -1.83
N ILE A 6 -4.60 -6.72 -0.57
CA ILE A 6 -5.95 -6.49 -0.04
C ILE A 6 -6.07 -5.02 0.33
N CYS A 7 -7.03 -4.32 -0.27
CA CYS A 7 -7.28 -2.93 0.04
C CYS A 7 -7.78 -2.79 1.48
N LEU A 8 -7.04 -2.10 2.34
CA LEU A 8 -7.47 -1.86 3.73
C LEU A 8 -8.72 -0.97 3.87
N ASN A 9 -9.17 -0.31 2.79
CA ASN A 9 -10.35 0.54 2.81
C ASN A 9 -11.64 -0.21 2.43
N CYS A 10 -11.60 -1.02 1.36
CA CYS A 10 -12.77 -1.74 0.85
C CYS A 10 -12.68 -3.26 1.06
N GLU A 11 -11.61 -3.76 1.67
CA GLU A 11 -11.35 -5.18 2.01
C GLU A 11 -11.32 -6.14 0.81
N GLU A 12 -11.35 -5.62 -0.41
CA GLU A 12 -11.27 -6.38 -1.65
C GLU A 12 -9.83 -6.59 -2.11
N GLU A 13 -9.55 -7.75 -2.73
CA GLU A 13 -8.30 -7.97 -3.45
C GLU A 13 -8.23 -7.07 -4.69
N THR A 14 -7.10 -6.40 -4.88
CA THR A 14 -6.89 -5.53 -6.03
C THR A 14 -5.46 -5.63 -6.54
N ASP A 15 -5.31 -5.54 -7.86
CA ASP A 15 -4.05 -5.29 -8.52
C ASP A 15 -3.80 -3.78 -8.54
N ALA A 16 -2.72 -3.30 -7.92
CA ALA A 16 -2.33 -1.90 -8.04
C ALA A 16 -1.01 -1.70 -8.74
N GLU A 17 -0.96 -0.65 -9.54
CA GLU A 17 0.27 -0.11 -10.06
C GLU A 17 0.89 0.86 -9.06
N LEU A 18 2.21 0.75 -8.92
CA LEU A 18 3.01 1.71 -8.19
C LEU A 18 3.08 3.02 -8.99
N LYS A 19 2.56 4.10 -8.39
CA LYS A 19 2.58 5.45 -8.97
C LYS A 19 3.21 6.42 -7.97
N HIS A 20 3.89 7.45 -8.47
CA HIS A 20 4.38 8.53 -7.62
C HIS A 20 3.25 9.52 -7.35
N ASP A 21 3.00 9.83 -6.08
CA ASP A 21 2.06 10.88 -5.68
C ASP A 21 2.85 12.15 -5.33
N GLU A 22 2.71 13.18 -6.16
CA GLU A 22 3.42 14.45 -5.99
C GLU A 22 3.01 15.21 -4.73
N GLY A 23 1.78 15.00 -4.23
CA GLY A 23 1.30 15.65 -3.01
C GLY A 23 1.93 15.09 -1.75
N LEU A 24 2.39 13.84 -1.79
CA LEU A 24 2.97 13.12 -0.66
C LEU A 24 4.48 12.86 -0.81
N ASP A 25 5.06 13.26 -1.94
CA ASP A 25 6.45 13.00 -2.34
C ASP A 25 6.88 11.53 -2.12
N ARG A 26 5.96 10.60 -2.41
CA ARG A 26 6.17 9.16 -2.17
C ARG A 26 5.46 8.29 -3.20
N GLN A 27 5.92 7.06 -3.30
CA GLN A 27 5.30 6.06 -4.14
C GLN A 27 4.09 5.44 -3.43
N VAL A 28 2.94 5.48 -4.11
CA VAL A 28 1.66 4.95 -3.63
C VAL A 28 1.11 3.90 -4.59
N PHE A 29 0.33 2.99 -4.05
CA PHE A 29 -0.46 1.99 -4.76
C PHE A 29 -1.92 2.44 -4.73
N PHE A 30 -2.57 2.46 -5.89
CA PHE A 30 -3.98 2.84 -5.99
C PHE A 30 -4.85 1.59 -6.13
N CYS A 31 -5.79 1.40 -5.20
CA CYS A 31 -6.80 0.37 -5.32
C CYS A 31 -7.66 0.62 -6.58
N GLN A 32 -7.75 -0.35 -7.49
CA GLN A 32 -8.56 -0.23 -8.71
C GLN A 32 -10.07 -0.34 -8.44
N GLN A 33 -10.45 -0.84 -7.26
CA GLN A 33 -11.87 -1.01 -6.88
C GLN A 33 -12.46 0.28 -6.31
N CYS A 34 -11.80 0.90 -5.33
CA CYS A 34 -12.33 2.08 -4.63
C CYS A 34 -11.50 3.35 -4.82
N GLY A 35 -10.35 3.29 -5.49
CA GLY A 35 -9.46 4.43 -5.70
C GLY A 35 -8.61 4.85 -4.49
N ALA A 36 -8.69 4.12 -3.37
CA ALA A 36 -7.91 4.41 -2.18
C ALA A 36 -6.40 4.32 -2.43
N LYS A 37 -5.63 5.17 -1.72
CA LYS A 37 -4.17 5.24 -1.79
C LYS A 37 -3.55 4.40 -0.67
N HIS A 38 -2.54 3.60 -1.01
CA HIS A 38 -1.78 2.80 -0.06
C HIS A 38 -0.28 3.02 -0.23
N VAL A 39 0.47 2.98 0.85
CA VAL A 39 1.94 2.99 0.81
C VAL A 39 2.49 1.65 1.27
N ALA A 40 3.54 1.18 0.60
CA ALA A 40 4.31 0.05 1.10
C ALA A 40 5.30 0.53 2.16
N VAL A 41 5.21 -0.03 3.36
CA VAL A 41 6.16 0.17 4.46
C VAL A 41 6.86 -1.14 4.74
N MET A 42 8.17 -1.09 5.03
CA MET A 42 8.90 -2.27 5.52
C MET A 42 8.90 -2.22 7.04
N GLU A 43 8.16 -3.12 7.66
CA GLU A 43 8.03 -3.19 9.11
C GLU A 43 8.22 -4.63 9.60
N SER A 44 8.91 -4.77 10.73
CA SER A 44 9.05 -6.05 11.39
C SER A 44 7.77 -6.36 12.16
N ARG A 45 7.19 -7.55 11.94
CA ARG A 45 6.00 -8.00 12.69
C ARG A 45 6.24 -8.16 14.19
N ALA A 46 7.50 -8.33 14.60
CA ALA A 46 7.94 -8.42 15.99
C ALA A 46 9.30 -7.70 16.18
N PRO A 47 9.62 -7.21 17.40
CA PRO A 47 10.92 -6.59 17.67
C PRO A 47 12.08 -7.56 17.34
N GLY A 48 12.94 -7.18 16.39
CA GLY A 48 14.06 -8.00 15.92
C GLY A 48 13.70 -9.09 14.89
N GLY A 49 12.45 -9.15 14.44
CA GLY A 49 12.00 -10.07 13.40
C GLY A 49 12.38 -9.62 11.98
N PRO A 50 12.17 -10.49 10.97
CA PRO A 50 12.38 -10.11 9.58
C PRO A 50 11.48 -8.93 9.18
N LEU A 51 12.03 -8.01 8.38
CA LEU A 51 11.25 -6.92 7.79
C LEU A 51 10.32 -7.51 6.73
N GLU A 52 9.03 -7.27 6.90
CA GLU A 52 8.01 -7.65 5.92
C GLU A 52 7.43 -6.39 5.28
N MET A 53 7.14 -6.46 3.98
CA MET A 53 6.45 -5.36 3.31
C MET A 53 4.97 -5.41 3.65
N GLN A 54 4.47 -4.35 4.25
CA GLN A 54 3.06 -4.16 4.61
C GLN A 54 2.49 -2.97 3.83
N PHE A 55 1.22 -3.04 3.46
CA PHE A 55 0.51 -1.93 2.84
C PHE A 55 -0.26 -1.18 3.92
N ARG A 56 -0.10 0.14 4.00
CA ARG A 56 -0.87 1.00 4.89
C ARG A 56 -1.74 1.95 4.09
N LEU A 57 -2.96 2.19 4.55
CA LEU A 57 -3.84 3.21 3.98
C LEU A 57 -3.21 4.59 4.18
N VAL A 58 -3.23 5.41 3.14
CA VAL A 58 -2.98 6.84 3.30
C VAL A 58 -4.31 7.46 3.71
N GLU A 59 -4.45 7.75 5.00
CA GLU A 59 -5.51 8.63 5.50
C GLU A 59 -5.09 10.07 5.17
N ASP A 60 -5.99 10.82 4.52
CA ASP A 60 -5.85 12.25 4.21
C ASP A 60 -6.32 13.09 5.42
#